data_AF-A0A959W182-F1
#
_entry.id   AF-A0A959W182-F1
#
_cell.length_a   1.000
_cell.length_b   1.000
_cell.length_c   1.000
_cell.angle_alpha   90.00
_cell.angle_beta   90.00
_cell.angle_gamma   90.00
#
_symmetry.space_group_name_H-M   'P 1'
#
loop_
_entity.id
_entity.type
_entity.pdbx_description
1 polymer ?
#
loop_
_entity_poly.entity_id
_entity_poly.type
_entity_poly.pdbx_seq_one_letter_code
_entity_poly.pdbx_strand_id
1 'polypeptide(L)'
;MSDAKLRIDGQLSQLRPLLLLDDGHELAASQRTLLLDALHDRELHLARWYTERYSAMEPEELVGDGEPWRNNVLVDLELEARRMGTVTRRGGKTRQFEKLLADISGRRASRPLLQYDDEDRTFVELLDGELGDEIEDRADLAIRSIRERLLSVVDSVDTRYSTWFTDADGLSGTQAAIRWRELEIIITRDLERPELGLFEVELSEEERKARSGSAIRESADLFLRREFGLPFYFGSERLSKMSAENIEQYLNLCADMFDEMLVGITLRRGAELHPIRQDAALTAASEQFWRDIPARRVGGRGIQQLLRHIAKLCRTETYRRKAPYAPGVTGTALSMDDRARLLDPAVRDRIPGAAELFDALGGAIGHNLLRAHTNRSVKNNRWMVLYLNRLTCVRYGLPLGYGGFRERSLEEMCRWMLDDIEDVTESGVQESLDIA
;
A
#
# COMPACT_ATOMS: atom_id res chain seq x y z
N MET A 1 40.39 -12.15 -22.41
CA MET A 1 40.33 -12.06 -20.93
C MET A 1 41.59 -11.38 -20.44
N SER A 2 41.53 -10.49 -19.44
CA SER A 2 42.72 -9.73 -19.00
C SER A 2 43.68 -10.62 -18.20
N ASP A 3 44.97 -10.58 -18.49
CA ASP A 3 46.04 -11.18 -17.68
C ASP A 3 46.34 -10.39 -16.38
N ALA A 4 45.48 -9.45 -16.03
CA ALA A 4 45.65 -8.58 -14.88
C ALA A 4 45.49 -9.39 -13.58
N LYS A 5 46.45 -9.23 -12.68
CA LYS A 5 46.48 -9.87 -11.36
C LYS A 5 46.39 -8.79 -10.29
N LEU A 6 45.51 -8.97 -9.31
CA LEU A 6 45.42 -8.10 -8.14
C LEU A 6 45.98 -8.81 -6.93
N ARG A 7 46.68 -8.11 -6.06
CA ARG A 7 47.20 -8.67 -4.80
C ARG A 7 46.25 -8.30 -3.66
N ILE A 8 45.57 -9.29 -3.08
CA ILE A 8 44.67 -9.14 -1.92
C ILE A 8 45.30 -9.92 -0.77
N ASP A 9 45.56 -9.26 0.37
CA ASP A 9 46.20 -9.86 1.56
C ASP A 9 47.50 -10.62 1.26
N GLY A 10 48.30 -10.10 0.32
CA GLY A 10 49.56 -10.69 -0.07
C GLY A 10 49.45 -11.85 -1.07
N GLN A 11 48.25 -12.36 -1.37
CA GLN A 11 47.99 -13.38 -2.39
C GLN A 11 47.64 -12.76 -3.74
N LEU A 12 48.21 -13.32 -4.82
CA LEU A 12 47.86 -12.94 -6.20
C LEU A 12 46.54 -13.62 -6.59
N SER A 13 45.52 -12.82 -6.88
CA SER A 13 44.23 -13.26 -7.41
C SER A 13 44.09 -12.81 -8.87
N GLN A 14 43.52 -13.69 -9.72
CA GLN A 14 43.19 -13.32 -11.09
C GLN A 14 41.99 -12.38 -11.09
N LEU A 15 42.09 -11.26 -11.82
CA LEU A 15 40.96 -10.37 -12.02
C LEU A 15 39.98 -11.01 -12.99
N ARG A 16 38.75 -11.22 -12.54
CA ARG A 16 37.61 -11.59 -13.36
C ARG A 16 36.79 -10.32 -13.60
N PRO A 17 36.80 -9.74 -14.81
CA PRO A 17 36.02 -8.53 -15.05
C PRO A 17 34.52 -8.83 -14.98
N LEU A 18 33.76 -7.84 -14.53
CA LEU A 18 32.30 -7.84 -14.48
C LEU A 18 31.83 -6.63 -15.30
N LEU A 19 30.99 -6.88 -16.30
CA LEU A 19 30.31 -5.81 -17.03
C LEU A 19 29.03 -5.45 -16.27
N LEU A 20 28.95 -4.20 -15.80
CA LEU A 20 27.76 -3.64 -15.18
C LEU A 20 27.12 -2.67 -16.17
N LEU A 21 25.87 -2.91 -16.52
CA LEU A 21 25.04 -2.03 -17.34
C LEU A 21 23.84 -1.63 -16.50
N ASP A 22 23.76 -0.34 -16.17
CA ASP A 22 22.65 0.23 -15.42
C ASP A 22 21.75 1.06 -16.33
N ASP A 23 20.58 1.43 -15.83
CA ASP A 23 19.62 2.30 -16.52
C ASP A 23 19.16 1.78 -17.89
N GLY A 24 18.99 0.45 -18.02
CA GLY A 24 18.51 -0.17 -19.26
C GLY A 24 17.13 0.35 -19.73
N HIS A 25 16.39 1.00 -18.84
CA HIS A 25 15.10 1.64 -19.13
C HIS A 25 15.19 2.92 -19.95
N GLU A 26 16.39 3.50 -20.12
CA GLU A 26 16.64 4.63 -21.01
C GLU A 26 16.80 4.18 -22.49
N LEU A 27 16.90 2.87 -22.74
CA LEU A 27 16.99 2.32 -24.08
C LEU A 27 15.62 2.27 -24.76
N ALA A 28 15.59 2.56 -26.07
CA ALA A 28 14.41 2.22 -26.87
C ALA A 28 14.21 0.70 -26.91
N ALA A 29 12.97 0.23 -27.05
CA ALA A 29 12.64 -1.20 -27.05
C ALA A 29 13.52 -2.04 -28.00
N SER A 30 13.74 -1.56 -29.22
CA SER A 30 14.62 -2.24 -30.19
C SER A 30 16.09 -2.31 -29.74
N GLN A 31 16.60 -1.26 -29.09
CA GLN A 31 17.96 -1.24 -28.54
C GLN A 31 18.09 -2.19 -27.35
N ARG A 32 17.07 -2.20 -26.47
CA ARG A 32 16.98 -3.11 -25.34
C ARG A 32 17.03 -4.57 -25.81
N THR A 33 16.19 -4.95 -26.78
CA THR A 33 16.18 -6.31 -27.34
C THR A 33 17.55 -6.69 -27.90
N LEU A 34 18.14 -5.84 -28.75
CA LEU A 34 19.45 -6.10 -29.35
C LEU A 34 20.56 -6.24 -28.29
N LEU A 35 20.54 -5.39 -27.25
CA LEU A 35 21.50 -5.47 -26.16
C LEU A 35 21.31 -6.76 -25.36
N LEU A 36 20.07 -7.10 -24.99
CA LEU A 36 19.78 -8.33 -24.27
C LEU A 36 20.19 -9.55 -25.09
N ASP A 37 19.88 -9.61 -26.38
CA ASP A 37 20.30 -10.69 -27.26
C ASP A 37 21.83 -10.84 -27.28
N ALA A 38 22.55 -9.72 -27.42
CA ALA A 38 24.02 -9.72 -27.37
C ALA A 38 24.55 -10.17 -25.99
N LEU A 39 23.90 -9.76 -24.90
CA LEU A 39 24.28 -10.18 -23.54
C LEU A 39 23.99 -11.65 -23.27
N HIS A 40 23.13 -12.33 -24.05
CA HIS A 40 22.88 -13.76 -23.92
C HIS A 40 23.84 -14.62 -24.77
N ASP A 41 24.68 -14.00 -25.60
CA ASP A 41 25.67 -14.70 -26.39
C ASP A 41 26.60 -15.54 -25.49
N ARG A 42 26.75 -16.82 -25.85
CA ARG A 42 27.55 -17.81 -25.13
C ARG A 42 29.05 -17.67 -25.43
N GLU A 43 29.42 -16.97 -26.49
CA GLU A 43 30.82 -16.62 -26.79
C GLU A 43 31.36 -15.57 -25.81
N LEU A 44 30.48 -14.82 -25.14
CA LEU A 44 30.87 -13.91 -24.07
C LEU A 44 31.20 -14.69 -22.78
N HIS A 45 32.50 -14.87 -22.54
CA HIS A 45 33.03 -15.49 -21.31
C HIS A 45 33.15 -14.51 -20.13
N LEU A 46 32.31 -13.47 -20.07
CA LEU A 46 32.37 -12.40 -19.06
C LEU A 46 31.16 -12.48 -18.12
N ALA A 47 31.36 -12.18 -16.83
CA ALA A 47 30.25 -11.97 -15.92
C ALA A 47 29.52 -10.67 -16.30
N ARG A 48 28.20 -10.70 -16.28
CA ARG A 48 27.34 -9.61 -16.76
C ARG A 48 26.29 -9.30 -15.71
N TRP A 49 26.01 -8.03 -15.52
CA TRP A 49 24.93 -7.50 -14.71
C TRP A 49 24.20 -6.45 -15.54
N TYR A 50 22.89 -6.57 -15.61
CA TYR A 50 22.03 -5.64 -16.33
C TYR A 50 20.88 -5.27 -15.41
N THR A 51 20.62 -3.97 -15.26
CA THR A 51 19.52 -3.44 -14.46
C THR A 51 18.61 -2.54 -15.29
N GLU A 52 17.31 -2.69 -15.06
CA GLU A 52 16.28 -1.88 -15.69
C GLU A 52 15.07 -1.74 -14.75
N ARG A 53 14.22 -0.74 -15.05
CA ARG A 53 12.94 -0.57 -14.36
C ARG A 53 11.89 -1.45 -15.04
N TYR A 54 10.88 -1.89 -14.28
CA TYR A 54 9.72 -2.61 -14.82
C TYR A 54 9.02 -1.86 -15.95
N SER A 55 9.12 -0.52 -16.02
CA SER A 55 8.50 0.28 -17.06
C SER A 55 9.10 0.09 -18.46
N ALA A 56 10.27 -0.54 -18.56
CA ALA A 56 10.93 -0.86 -19.82
C ALA A 56 10.78 -2.33 -20.24
N MET A 57 10.14 -3.15 -19.40
CA MET A 57 9.87 -4.55 -19.69
C MET A 57 8.58 -4.69 -20.51
N GLU A 58 8.54 -5.72 -21.36
CA GLU A 58 7.35 -6.01 -22.15
C GLU A 58 6.23 -6.61 -21.26
N PRO A 59 4.95 -6.45 -21.63
CA PRO A 59 3.83 -7.01 -20.88
C PRO A 59 3.95 -8.52 -20.65
N GLU A 60 4.51 -9.28 -21.59
CA GLU A 60 4.78 -10.71 -21.45
C GLU A 60 5.78 -11.01 -20.33
N GLU A 61 6.77 -10.13 -20.11
CA GLU A 61 7.76 -10.28 -19.05
C GLU A 61 7.19 -9.87 -17.68
N LEU A 62 6.29 -8.87 -17.65
CA LEU A 62 5.68 -8.34 -16.42
C LEU A 62 4.51 -9.18 -15.92
N VAL A 63 3.65 -9.63 -16.83
CA VAL A 63 2.52 -10.52 -16.53
C VAL A 63 3.01 -11.95 -16.44
N GLY A 64 3.93 -12.37 -17.31
CA GLY A 64 4.53 -13.72 -17.37
C GLY A 64 5.74 -13.92 -16.45
N ASP A 65 6.42 -15.05 -16.60
CA ASP A 65 7.59 -15.42 -15.78
C ASP A 65 8.92 -14.95 -16.42
N GLY A 66 8.83 -14.02 -17.38
CA GLY A 66 9.92 -13.71 -18.30
C GLY A 66 10.20 -14.85 -19.30
N GLU A 67 11.19 -14.67 -20.16
CA GLU A 67 11.60 -15.71 -21.11
C GLU A 67 12.28 -16.89 -20.39
N PRO A 68 11.73 -18.13 -20.45
CA PRO A 68 12.27 -19.30 -19.74
C PRO A 68 13.68 -19.72 -20.18
N TRP A 69 14.15 -19.20 -21.31
CA TRP A 69 15.37 -19.64 -22.01
C TRP A 69 16.58 -18.76 -21.75
N ARG A 70 16.43 -17.69 -20.95
CA ARG A 70 17.55 -16.82 -20.60
C ARG A 70 18.43 -17.52 -19.57
N ASN A 71 19.70 -17.74 -19.91
CA ASN A 71 20.74 -18.22 -18.97
C ASN A 71 21.13 -17.10 -17.98
N ASN A 72 20.15 -16.48 -17.34
CA ASN A 72 20.34 -15.41 -16.35
C ASN A 72 19.69 -15.79 -15.02
N VAL A 73 20.10 -15.08 -13.97
CA VAL A 73 19.44 -15.14 -12.66
C VAL A 73 18.76 -13.80 -12.47
N LEU A 74 17.43 -13.79 -12.49
CA LEU A 74 16.66 -12.59 -12.23
C LEU A 74 16.74 -12.27 -10.73
N VAL A 75 17.18 -11.05 -10.42
CA VAL A 75 17.22 -10.52 -9.06
C VAL A 75 16.17 -9.43 -8.94
N ASP A 76 15.07 -9.74 -8.28
CA ASP A 76 14.08 -8.73 -7.90
C ASP A 76 14.65 -7.90 -6.75
N LEU A 77 15.12 -6.70 -7.08
CA LEU A 77 15.75 -5.79 -6.12
C LEU A 77 14.77 -5.34 -5.01
N GLU A 78 13.48 -5.26 -5.29
CA GLU A 78 12.48 -4.92 -4.27
C GLU A 78 12.30 -6.08 -3.29
N LEU A 79 12.23 -7.31 -3.81
CA LEU A 79 12.17 -8.51 -2.98
C LEU A 79 13.44 -8.69 -2.15
N GLU A 80 14.61 -8.41 -2.71
CA GLU A 80 15.88 -8.47 -1.99
C GLU A 80 15.99 -7.35 -0.94
N ALA A 81 15.54 -6.12 -1.25
CA ALA A 81 15.47 -5.04 -0.26
C ALA A 81 14.58 -5.43 0.94
N ARG A 82 13.43 -6.08 0.68
CA ARG A 82 12.55 -6.63 1.72
C ARG A 82 13.23 -7.74 2.53
N ARG A 83 13.92 -8.67 1.87
CA ARG A 83 14.67 -9.77 2.49
C ARG A 83 15.79 -9.25 3.39
N MET A 84 16.56 -8.28 2.90
CA MET A 84 17.59 -7.59 3.67
C MET A 84 17.01 -6.85 4.88
N GLY A 85 15.83 -6.23 4.73
CA GLY A 85 15.06 -5.64 5.82
C GLY A 85 14.40 -6.64 6.79
N THR A 86 14.40 -7.94 6.47
CA THR A 86 13.81 -9.02 7.28
C THR A 86 14.83 -9.99 7.89
N VAL A 87 16.14 -9.80 7.68
CA VAL A 87 17.16 -10.55 8.44
C VAL A 87 17.05 -10.19 9.92
N THR A 88 16.37 -11.08 10.64
CA THR A 88 16.21 -11.05 12.09
C THR A 88 17.56 -11.24 12.77
N ARG A 89 18.31 -10.16 12.98
CA ARG A 89 19.10 -10.02 14.21
C ARG A 89 18.22 -9.27 15.21
N ARG A 90 17.56 -10.03 16.09
CA ARG A 90 16.88 -9.58 17.32
C ARG A 90 16.01 -8.32 17.18
N GLY A 91 14.70 -8.53 16.95
CA GLY A 91 13.67 -7.64 17.49
C GLY A 91 13.31 -6.35 16.73
N GLY A 92 13.77 -6.14 15.50
CA GLY A 92 13.31 -5.00 14.68
C GLY A 92 13.15 -5.39 13.22
N LYS A 93 11.92 -5.60 12.77
CA LYS A 93 11.57 -5.71 11.34
C LYS A 93 11.18 -4.30 10.85
N THR A 94 11.40 -4.03 9.55
CA THR A 94 11.03 -2.79 8.81
C THR A 94 11.87 -1.51 8.99
N ARG A 95 12.81 -1.41 9.93
CA ARG A 95 13.47 -0.12 10.26
C ARG A 95 14.56 0.39 9.31
N GLN A 96 15.04 -0.34 8.30
CA GLN A 96 16.15 0.17 7.46
C GLN A 96 15.68 1.09 6.33
N PHE A 97 14.59 0.72 5.63
CA PHE A 97 14.08 1.53 4.52
C PHE A 97 13.43 2.82 5.02
N GLU A 98 12.59 2.77 6.06
CA GLU A 98 12.01 3.96 6.68
C GLU A 98 13.09 4.91 7.23
N LYS A 99 14.16 4.38 7.83
CA LYS A 99 15.30 5.20 8.27
C LYS A 99 16.05 5.84 7.11
N LEU A 100 16.24 5.12 6.01
CA LEU A 100 16.84 5.66 4.79
C LEU A 100 15.98 6.81 4.25
N LEU A 101 14.67 6.60 4.15
CA LEU A 101 13.72 7.61 3.71
C LEU A 101 13.74 8.84 4.63
N ALA A 102 13.71 8.65 5.95
CA ALA A 102 13.80 9.71 6.95
C ALA A 102 15.12 10.50 6.87
N ASP A 103 16.26 9.83 6.64
CA ASP A 103 17.56 10.51 6.48
C ASP A 103 17.59 11.33 5.17
N ILE A 104 17.05 10.79 4.07
CA ILE A 104 16.97 11.49 2.79
C ILE A 104 16.07 12.74 2.91
N SER A 105 14.86 12.59 3.46
CA SER A 105 13.93 13.72 3.62
C SER A 105 14.46 14.74 4.62
N GLY A 106 15.02 14.30 5.75
CA GLY A 106 15.65 15.17 6.75
C GLY A 106 16.79 16.02 6.16
N ARG A 107 17.68 15.43 5.34
CA ARG A 107 18.75 16.19 4.68
C ARG A 107 18.23 17.21 3.66
N ARG A 108 17.13 16.90 2.97
CA ARG A 108 16.53 17.82 1.98
C ARG A 108 15.75 18.95 2.64
N ALA A 109 15.04 18.68 3.72
CA ALA A 109 14.18 19.64 4.41
C ALA A 109 14.93 20.48 5.46
N SER A 110 16.02 19.97 6.06
CA SER A 110 16.75 20.64 7.14
C SER A 110 17.20 22.06 6.78
N ARG A 111 17.86 22.25 5.64
CA ARG A 111 18.39 23.58 5.27
C ARG A 111 17.28 24.62 5.02
N PRO A 112 16.20 24.31 4.29
CA PRO A 112 15.06 25.21 4.19
C PRO A 112 14.37 25.47 5.52
N LEU A 113 14.07 24.43 6.32
CA LEU A 113 13.33 24.60 7.58
C LEU A 113 14.09 25.44 8.61
N LEU A 114 15.41 25.24 8.75
CA LEU A 114 16.26 26.05 9.63
C LEU A 114 16.28 27.56 9.29
N GLN A 115 15.88 27.96 8.08
CA GLN A 115 15.78 29.38 7.73
C GLN A 115 14.47 30.03 8.20
N TYR A 116 13.48 29.20 8.53
CA TYR A 116 12.10 29.64 8.74
C TYR A 116 11.56 29.25 10.12
N ASP A 117 12.16 28.25 10.76
CA ASP A 117 11.79 27.73 12.07
C ASP A 117 13.00 27.80 13.00
N ASP A 118 12.86 28.48 14.15
CA ASP A 118 13.91 28.65 15.17
C ASP A 118 14.06 27.39 16.05
N GLU A 119 13.30 26.33 15.77
CA GLU A 119 13.28 25.08 16.52
C GLU A 119 14.19 24.01 15.89
N ASP A 120 15.02 23.36 16.71
CA ASP A 120 15.89 22.24 16.33
C ASP A 120 15.11 20.92 16.08
N ARG A 121 13.93 21.00 15.46
CA ARG A 121 13.11 19.83 15.11
C ARG A 121 13.41 19.33 13.71
N THR A 122 13.45 18.01 13.56
CA THR A 122 13.62 17.35 12.27
C THR A 122 12.30 17.32 11.49
N PHE A 123 12.38 17.18 10.16
CA PHE A 123 11.21 17.04 9.30
C PHE A 123 10.24 15.93 9.75
N VAL A 124 10.78 14.80 10.24
CA VAL A 124 9.98 13.68 10.74
C VAL A 124 9.23 14.05 12.03
N GLU A 125 9.88 14.76 12.95
CA GLU A 125 9.25 15.23 14.19
C GLU A 125 8.14 16.25 13.92
N LEU A 126 8.29 17.09 12.90
CA LEU A 126 7.26 18.05 12.48
C LEU A 126 6.03 17.40 11.83
N LEU A 127 6.16 16.16 11.32
CA LEU A 127 5.05 15.35 10.83
C LEU A 127 4.35 14.58 11.94
N ASP A 128 5.06 14.16 12.98
CA ASP A 128 4.52 13.33 14.05
C ASP A 128 4.09 14.17 15.28
N GLY A 129 3.58 15.38 15.00
CA GLY A 129 3.15 16.39 15.97
C GLY A 129 1.90 16.04 16.79
N GLU A 130 1.51 16.96 17.67
CA GLU A 130 0.37 16.79 18.58
C GLU A 130 -1.00 16.84 17.86
N LEU A 131 -1.99 16.18 18.45
CA LEU A 131 -3.38 16.21 18.00
C LEU A 131 -4.03 17.51 18.50
N GLY A 132 -4.76 18.25 17.65
CA GLY A 132 -5.49 19.45 18.06
C GLY A 132 -6.95 19.18 18.46
N ASP A 133 -7.57 20.18 19.12
CA ASP A 133 -8.93 20.14 19.68
C ASP A 133 -10.00 19.64 18.69
N GLU A 134 -9.89 20.01 17.41
CA GLU A 134 -10.83 19.58 16.36
C GLU A 134 -10.89 18.04 16.20
N ILE A 135 -9.77 17.36 16.43
CA ILE A 135 -9.71 15.89 16.38
C ILE A 135 -10.41 15.29 17.61
N GLU A 136 -10.31 15.95 18.76
CA GLU A 136 -10.98 15.53 19.99
C GLU A 136 -12.51 15.64 19.86
N ASP A 137 -13.01 16.77 19.34
CA ASP A 137 -14.45 16.97 19.10
C ASP A 137 -15.04 15.88 18.18
N ARG A 138 -14.31 15.51 17.12
CA ARG A 138 -14.70 14.42 16.21
C ARG A 138 -14.65 13.05 16.89
N ALA A 139 -13.65 12.82 17.74
CA ALA A 139 -13.55 11.60 18.52
C ALA A 139 -14.74 11.46 19.48
N ASP A 140 -15.14 12.53 20.16
CA ASP A 140 -16.27 12.55 21.08
C ASP A 140 -17.61 12.32 20.36
N LEU A 141 -17.79 12.90 19.17
CA LEU A 141 -18.94 12.59 18.31
C LEU A 141 -18.97 11.11 17.92
N ALA A 142 -17.81 10.56 17.51
CA ALA A 142 -17.69 9.16 17.14
C ALA A 142 -18.02 8.21 18.30
N ILE A 143 -17.48 8.49 19.49
CA ILE A 143 -17.74 7.71 20.71
C ILE A 143 -19.24 7.69 21.02
N ARG A 144 -19.88 8.86 21.06
CA ARG A 144 -21.33 8.95 21.34
C ARG A 144 -22.15 8.15 20.34
N SER A 145 -21.91 8.34 19.05
CA SER A 145 -22.68 7.66 17.99
C SER A 145 -22.50 6.14 18.00
N ILE A 146 -21.26 5.66 18.15
CA ILE A 146 -20.97 4.21 18.17
C ILE A 146 -21.56 3.58 19.43
N ARG A 147 -21.44 4.24 20.58
CA ARG A 147 -22.00 3.77 21.86
C ARG A 147 -23.52 3.64 21.78
N GLU A 148 -24.22 4.66 21.27
CA GLU A 148 -25.66 4.62 21.05
C GLU A 148 -26.08 3.45 20.13
N ARG A 149 -25.34 3.23 19.04
CA ARG A 149 -25.61 2.08 18.16
C ARG A 149 -25.44 0.75 18.85
N LEU A 150 -24.35 0.56 19.61
CA LEU A 150 -24.10 -0.71 20.29
C LEU A 150 -25.17 -0.99 21.36
N LEU A 151 -25.54 0.02 22.15
CA LEU A 151 -26.58 -0.10 23.16
C LEU A 151 -27.98 -0.32 22.56
N SER A 152 -28.21 0.04 21.30
CA SER A 152 -29.47 -0.28 20.61
C SER A 152 -29.56 -1.73 20.12
N VAL A 153 -28.42 -2.42 19.98
CA VAL A 153 -28.34 -3.78 19.45
C VAL A 153 -28.13 -4.80 20.57
N VAL A 154 -27.39 -4.43 21.61
CA VAL A 154 -27.21 -5.22 22.84
C VAL A 154 -28.37 -4.92 23.78
N ASP A 155 -29.10 -5.94 24.23
CA ASP A 155 -30.18 -5.73 25.19
C ASP A 155 -29.61 -5.14 26.49
N SER A 156 -30.31 -4.17 27.07
CA SER A 156 -29.96 -3.51 28.33
C SER A 156 -29.76 -4.47 29.51
N VAL A 157 -30.28 -5.70 29.40
CA VAL A 157 -30.17 -6.78 30.39
C VAL A 157 -28.95 -7.68 30.14
N ASP A 158 -28.35 -7.64 28.95
CA ASP A 158 -27.23 -8.49 28.56
C ASP A 158 -25.92 -7.96 29.16
N THR A 159 -25.48 -8.58 30.26
CA THR A 159 -24.22 -8.26 30.94
C THR A 159 -23.00 -8.88 30.26
N ARG A 160 -23.14 -9.52 29.10
CA ARG A 160 -22.03 -10.21 28.42
C ARG A 160 -20.85 -9.29 28.09
N TYR A 161 -21.12 -8.03 27.74
CA TYR A 161 -20.11 -7.06 27.27
C TYR A 161 -19.81 -5.92 28.27
N SER A 162 -20.35 -5.94 29.49
CA SER A 162 -20.25 -4.81 30.44
C SER A 162 -18.81 -4.45 30.80
N THR A 163 -17.95 -5.44 31.01
CA THR A 163 -16.52 -5.22 31.27
C THR A 163 -15.85 -4.49 30.09
N TRP A 164 -16.19 -4.83 28.84
CA TRP A 164 -15.61 -4.18 27.66
C TRP A 164 -16.04 -2.73 27.51
N PHE A 165 -17.32 -2.44 27.79
CA PHE A 165 -17.82 -1.06 27.79
C PHE A 165 -17.17 -0.22 28.90
N THR A 166 -16.97 -0.80 30.08
CA THR A 166 -16.30 -0.12 31.20
C THR A 166 -14.84 0.20 30.88
N ASP A 167 -14.10 -0.72 30.24
CA ASP A 167 -12.72 -0.46 29.76
C ASP A 167 -12.70 0.69 28.73
N ALA A 168 -13.65 0.69 27.79
CA ALA A 168 -13.73 1.72 26.76
C ALA A 168 -14.13 3.10 27.32
N ASP A 169 -15.02 3.16 28.31
CA ASP A 169 -15.40 4.40 29.02
C ASP A 169 -14.23 4.98 29.85
N GLY A 170 -13.20 4.18 30.17
CA GLY A 170 -11.99 4.64 30.86
C GLY A 170 -10.94 5.33 29.98
N LEU A 171 -11.16 5.37 28.66
CA LEU A 171 -10.28 6.03 27.69
C LEU A 171 -10.85 7.38 27.26
N SER A 172 -10.01 8.25 26.67
CA SER A 172 -10.43 9.54 26.09
C SER A 172 -9.89 9.76 24.67
N GLY A 173 -10.47 10.74 23.98
CA GLY A 173 -10.02 11.21 22.66
C GLY A 173 -9.99 10.12 21.59
N THR A 174 -9.04 10.22 20.66
CA THR A 174 -8.92 9.30 19.51
C THR A 174 -8.74 7.84 19.95
N GLN A 175 -8.04 7.59 21.06
CA GLN A 175 -7.83 6.22 21.56
C GLN A 175 -9.16 5.58 21.99
N ALA A 176 -10.04 6.35 22.64
CA ALA A 176 -11.38 5.89 22.99
C ALA A 176 -12.23 5.64 21.75
N ALA A 177 -12.23 6.55 20.77
CA ALA A 177 -12.96 6.37 19.52
C ALA A 177 -12.55 5.06 18.80
N ILE A 178 -11.24 4.80 18.70
CA ILE A 178 -10.70 3.56 18.12
C ILE A 178 -11.18 2.35 18.92
N ARG A 179 -11.12 2.38 20.26
CA ARG A 179 -11.60 1.27 21.10
C ARG A 179 -13.10 1.01 20.89
N TRP A 180 -13.93 2.04 20.88
CA TRP A 180 -15.37 1.90 20.67
C TRP A 180 -15.69 1.29 19.29
N ARG A 181 -15.00 1.74 18.24
CA ARG A 181 -15.16 1.14 16.90
C ARG A 181 -14.68 -0.30 16.85
N GLU A 182 -13.57 -0.61 17.53
CA GLU A 182 -13.06 -1.97 17.65
C GLU A 182 -14.10 -2.90 18.33
N LEU A 183 -14.75 -2.42 19.40
CA LEU A 183 -15.85 -3.12 20.06
C LEU A 183 -17.02 -3.36 19.11
N GLU A 184 -17.43 -2.36 18.33
CA GLU A 184 -18.50 -2.50 17.35
C GLU A 184 -18.23 -3.64 16.36
N ILE A 185 -17.00 -3.75 15.87
CA ILE A 185 -16.58 -4.82 14.95
C ILE A 185 -16.67 -6.20 15.62
N ILE A 186 -16.10 -6.36 16.82
CA ILE A 186 -16.02 -7.69 17.47
C ILE A 186 -17.39 -8.14 18.01
N ILE A 187 -18.22 -7.22 18.52
CA ILE A 187 -19.57 -7.54 18.99
C ILE A 187 -20.45 -7.92 17.81
N THR A 188 -20.36 -7.19 16.68
CA THR A 188 -21.08 -7.57 15.45
C THR A 188 -20.70 -8.99 14.98
N ARG A 189 -19.43 -9.37 15.10
CA ARG A 189 -18.98 -10.74 14.78
C ARG A 189 -19.55 -11.79 15.72
N ASP A 190 -19.55 -11.52 17.03
CA ASP A 190 -20.05 -12.44 18.05
C ASP A 190 -21.56 -12.64 17.90
N LEU A 191 -22.33 -11.58 17.62
CA LEU A 191 -23.78 -11.68 17.42
C LEU A 191 -24.17 -12.46 16.15
N GLU A 192 -23.41 -12.34 15.06
CA GLU A 192 -23.66 -13.10 13.82
C GLU A 192 -23.28 -14.59 13.94
N ARG A 193 -22.25 -14.88 14.73
CA ARG A 193 -21.73 -16.23 14.96
C ARG A 193 -21.34 -16.36 16.42
N PRO A 194 -22.31 -16.62 17.32
CA PRO A 194 -22.01 -16.84 18.71
C PRO A 194 -21.05 -18.02 18.80
N GLU A 195 -19.85 -17.79 19.33
CA GLU A 195 -19.05 -18.92 19.80
C GLU A 195 -19.92 -19.61 20.86
N LEU A 196 -20.24 -20.88 20.64
CA LEU A 196 -21.14 -21.69 21.46
C LEU A 196 -20.53 -21.90 22.86
N GLY A 197 -20.56 -20.85 23.69
CA GLY A 197 -20.46 -20.97 25.13
C GLY A 197 -21.74 -21.60 25.64
N LEU A 198 -21.62 -22.67 26.42
CA LEU A 198 -22.75 -23.37 27.04
C LEU A 198 -23.52 -22.51 28.07
N PHE A 199 -23.04 -21.29 28.39
CA PHE A 199 -23.58 -20.38 29.38
C PHE A 199 -23.43 -18.91 28.96
N GLU A 200 -24.38 -18.06 29.34
CA GLU A 200 -24.28 -16.60 29.27
C GLU A 200 -23.36 -16.11 30.41
N VAL A 201 -22.06 -16.05 30.13
CA VAL A 201 -21.04 -15.56 31.05
C VAL A 201 -20.52 -14.22 30.52
N GLU A 202 -20.24 -13.30 31.44
CA GLU A 202 -19.56 -12.04 31.12
C GLU A 202 -18.19 -12.32 30.50
N LEU A 203 -17.92 -11.68 29.35
CA LEU A 203 -16.67 -11.86 28.62
C LEU A 203 -15.55 -11.03 29.25
N SER A 204 -14.40 -11.66 29.45
CA SER A 204 -13.24 -11.01 30.07
C SER A 204 -12.48 -10.11 29.08
N GLU A 205 -11.61 -9.26 29.62
CA GLU A 205 -10.69 -8.43 28.83
C GLU A 205 -9.67 -9.28 28.02
N GLU A 206 -9.38 -10.49 28.48
CA GLU A 206 -8.48 -11.42 27.78
C GLU A 206 -9.15 -11.99 26.53
N GLU A 207 -10.44 -12.30 26.61
CA GLU A 207 -11.24 -12.72 25.45
C GLU A 207 -11.38 -11.58 24.43
N ARG A 208 -11.51 -10.34 24.89
CA ARG A 208 -11.47 -9.15 24.02
C ARG A 208 -10.16 -9.08 23.24
N LYS A 209 -9.02 -9.20 23.94
CA LYS A 209 -7.68 -9.18 23.33
C LYS A 209 -7.45 -10.36 22.38
N ALA A 210 -8.00 -11.54 22.68
CA ALA A 210 -7.92 -12.69 21.79
C ALA A 210 -8.71 -12.46 20.49
N ARG A 211 -9.84 -11.76 20.58
CA ARG A 211 -10.70 -11.41 19.44
C ARG A 211 -10.25 -10.15 18.70
N SER A 212 -9.31 -9.39 19.26
CA SER A 212 -8.84 -8.13 18.71
C SER A 212 -7.32 -7.99 18.61
N GLY A 213 -6.84 -7.97 17.37
CA GLY A 213 -5.44 -7.71 17.03
C GLY A 213 -5.21 -6.34 16.41
N SER A 214 -3.93 -6.01 16.14
CA SER A 214 -3.52 -4.76 15.49
C SER A 214 -4.24 -4.50 14.17
N ALA A 215 -4.54 -5.55 13.40
CA ALA A 215 -5.29 -5.46 12.16
C ALA A 215 -6.73 -4.94 12.35
N ILE A 216 -7.42 -5.36 13.41
CA ILE A 216 -8.79 -4.88 13.69
C ILE A 216 -8.74 -3.42 14.13
N ARG A 217 -7.74 -3.05 14.94
CA ARG A 217 -7.52 -1.67 15.33
C ARG A 217 -7.28 -0.75 14.14
N GLU A 218 -6.49 -1.20 13.17
CA GLU A 218 -6.27 -0.45 11.92
C GLU A 218 -7.55 -0.34 11.07
N SER A 219 -8.38 -1.39 11.00
CA SER A 219 -9.72 -1.28 10.38
C SER A 219 -10.62 -0.29 11.12
N ALA A 220 -10.60 -0.30 12.45
CA ALA A 220 -11.39 0.59 13.27
C ALA A 220 -11.01 2.06 13.02
N ASP A 221 -9.70 2.36 13.01
CA ASP A 221 -9.16 3.68 12.70
C ASP A 221 -9.58 4.14 11.28
N LEU A 222 -9.47 3.25 10.29
CA LEU A 222 -9.92 3.55 8.92
C LEU A 222 -11.44 3.80 8.82
N PHE A 223 -12.26 3.07 9.57
CA PHE A 223 -13.71 3.26 9.59
C PHE A 223 -14.10 4.57 10.25
N LEU A 224 -13.34 5.01 11.27
CA LEU A 224 -13.51 6.30 11.92
C LEU A 224 -13.21 7.46 10.96
N ARG A 225 -12.18 7.34 10.12
CA ARG A 225 -11.96 8.32 9.04
C ARG A 225 -13.16 8.45 8.13
N ARG A 226 -13.66 7.32 7.63
CA ARG A 226 -14.76 7.31 6.66
C ARG A 226 -16.05 7.91 7.23
N GLU A 227 -16.37 7.59 8.48
CA GLU A 227 -17.66 7.95 9.06
C GLU A 227 -17.65 9.29 9.80
N PHE A 228 -16.54 9.64 10.45
CA PHE A 228 -16.44 10.81 11.32
C PHE A 228 -15.30 11.77 10.92
N GLY A 229 -14.61 11.51 9.80
CA GLY A 229 -13.55 12.38 9.30
C GLY A 229 -12.29 12.40 10.17
N LEU A 230 -12.08 11.44 11.07
CA LEU A 230 -10.81 11.36 11.81
C LEU A 230 -9.63 11.13 10.85
N PRO A 231 -8.49 11.83 10.99
CA PRO A 231 -7.36 11.65 10.09
C PRO A 231 -6.82 10.22 10.22
N PHE A 232 -6.51 9.59 9.09
CA PHE A 232 -5.87 8.27 9.01
C PHE A 232 -4.58 8.38 8.21
N TYR A 233 -4.56 9.08 7.10
CA TYR A 233 -3.40 9.20 6.23
C TYR A 233 -2.45 10.29 6.70
N PHE A 234 -1.77 10.10 7.84
CA PHE A 234 -0.83 11.07 8.39
C PHE A 234 0.33 10.38 9.11
N GLY A 235 1.38 11.17 9.38
CA GLY A 235 2.58 10.74 10.09
C GLY A 235 3.61 10.07 9.19
N SER A 236 4.84 10.03 9.68
CA SER A 236 6.02 9.58 8.93
C SER A 236 5.95 8.10 8.51
N GLU A 237 5.36 7.25 9.35
CA GLU A 237 5.18 5.82 9.07
C GLU A 237 4.23 5.60 7.88
N ARG A 238 3.07 6.26 7.87
CA ARG A 238 2.07 6.10 6.80
C ARG A 238 2.55 6.77 5.50
N LEU A 239 3.23 7.90 5.59
CA LEU A 239 3.92 8.54 4.46
C LEU A 239 4.91 7.57 3.79
N SER A 240 5.72 6.88 4.60
CA SER A 240 6.67 5.87 4.10
C SER A 240 5.95 4.70 3.43
N LYS A 241 4.86 4.19 4.01
CA LYS A 241 4.04 3.13 3.41
C LYS A 241 3.43 3.56 2.07
N MET A 242 2.92 4.78 1.97
CA MET A 242 2.33 5.32 0.73
C MET A 242 3.28 5.34 -0.45
N SER A 243 4.59 5.48 -0.20
CA SER A 243 5.61 5.46 -1.25
C SER A 243 5.71 4.12 -2.00
N ALA A 244 5.14 3.04 -1.45
CA ALA A 244 5.16 1.71 -2.06
C ALA A 244 6.56 1.26 -2.50
N GLU A 245 7.58 1.53 -1.67
CA GLU A 245 9.01 1.23 -1.92
C GLU A 245 9.64 2.03 -3.08
N ASN A 246 8.94 3.05 -3.59
CA ASN A 246 9.45 3.96 -4.60
C ASN A 246 9.97 5.27 -3.95
N ILE A 247 11.28 5.49 -4.03
CA ILE A 247 11.95 6.67 -3.44
C ILE A 247 11.51 7.97 -4.13
N GLU A 248 11.33 7.98 -5.45
CA GLU A 248 10.84 9.16 -6.18
C GLU A 248 9.42 9.52 -5.72
N GLN A 249 8.55 8.52 -5.55
CA GLN A 249 7.20 8.71 -5.01
C GLN A 249 7.24 9.25 -3.58
N TYR A 250 8.11 8.71 -2.70
CA TYR A 250 8.29 9.24 -1.35
C TYR A 250 8.70 10.72 -1.35
N LEU A 251 9.69 11.07 -2.18
CA LEU A 251 10.21 12.43 -2.27
C LEU A 251 9.16 13.44 -2.75
N ASN A 252 8.30 13.03 -3.69
CA ASN A 252 7.19 13.86 -4.14
C ASN A 252 6.18 14.10 -3.00
N LEU A 253 5.80 13.05 -2.27
CA LEU A 253 4.89 13.20 -1.13
C LEU A 253 5.51 14.07 -0.01
N CYS A 254 6.82 13.94 0.23
CA CYS A 254 7.52 14.83 1.17
C CYS A 254 7.53 16.28 0.70
N ALA A 255 7.61 16.54 -0.61
CA ALA A 255 7.53 17.89 -1.16
C ALA A 255 6.15 18.50 -0.87
N ASP A 256 5.07 17.75 -1.09
CA ASP A 256 3.71 18.20 -0.77
C ASP A 256 3.56 18.54 0.73
N MET A 257 4.12 17.70 1.62
CA MET A 257 4.12 17.99 3.07
C MET A 257 4.95 19.23 3.41
N PHE A 258 6.11 19.38 2.79
CA PHE A 258 6.99 20.52 3.01
C PHE A 258 6.34 21.84 2.57
N ASP A 259 5.63 21.84 1.44
CA ASP A 259 4.88 23.00 0.98
C ASP A 259 3.79 23.40 2.00
N GLU A 260 3.09 22.42 2.58
CA GLU A 260 2.11 22.66 3.64
C GLU A 260 2.74 23.25 4.92
N MET A 261 3.95 22.80 5.28
CA MET A 261 4.74 23.37 6.40
C MET A 261 5.10 24.83 6.11
N LEU A 262 5.59 25.14 4.91
CA LEU A 262 5.93 26.52 4.52
C LEU A 262 4.71 27.46 4.56
N VAL A 263 3.53 26.96 4.21
CA VAL A 263 2.28 27.71 4.36
C VAL A 263 2.00 27.99 5.84
N GLY A 264 2.19 27.01 6.73
CA GLY A 264 2.04 27.18 8.18
C GLY A 264 2.96 28.26 8.75
N ILE A 265 4.23 28.22 8.38
CA ILE A 265 5.25 29.22 8.75
C ILE A 265 4.84 30.61 8.25
N THR A 266 4.46 30.73 6.98
CA THR A 266 4.06 32.01 6.37
C THR A 266 2.86 32.62 7.09
N LEU A 267 1.93 31.78 7.55
CA LEU A 267 0.76 32.17 8.34
C LEU A 267 1.04 32.34 9.84
N ARG A 268 2.31 32.22 10.27
CA ARG A 268 2.75 32.30 11.68
C ARG A 268 2.08 31.28 12.61
N ARG A 269 1.78 30.09 12.07
CA ARG A 269 1.23 28.94 12.82
C ARG A 269 2.28 27.92 13.24
N GLY A 270 3.53 28.10 12.80
CA GLY A 270 4.63 27.15 13.00
C GLY A 270 4.81 26.20 11.82
N ALA A 271 5.90 25.41 11.84
CA ALA A 271 6.21 24.42 10.82
C ALA A 271 5.57 23.04 11.07
N GLU A 272 5.05 22.80 12.28
CA GLU A 272 4.38 21.56 12.64
C GLU A 272 3.08 21.38 11.84
N LEU A 273 2.92 20.20 11.23
CA LEU A 273 1.83 19.96 10.31
C LEU A 273 0.71 19.15 10.98
N HIS A 274 -0.44 19.78 11.18
CA HIS A 274 -1.58 19.13 11.82
C HIS A 274 -2.05 17.87 11.05
N PRO A 275 -2.39 16.75 11.72
CA PRO A 275 -2.78 15.50 11.07
C PRO A 275 -3.91 15.60 10.03
N ILE A 276 -4.90 16.47 10.28
CA ILE A 276 -5.99 16.73 9.32
C ILE A 276 -5.44 17.29 8.00
N ARG A 277 -4.47 18.21 8.06
CA ARG A 277 -3.86 18.80 6.86
C ARG A 277 -3.00 17.78 6.13
N GLN A 278 -2.28 16.92 6.85
CA GLN A 278 -1.52 15.82 6.24
C GLN A 278 -2.44 14.87 5.47
N ASP A 279 -3.55 14.43 6.07
CA ASP A 279 -4.50 13.53 5.40
C ASP A 279 -5.11 14.18 4.15
N ALA A 280 -5.50 15.45 4.24
CA ALA A 280 -6.03 16.20 3.10
C ALA A 280 -4.99 16.35 1.98
N ALA A 281 -3.76 16.75 2.30
CA ALA A 281 -2.69 16.93 1.32
C ALA A 281 -2.27 15.60 0.67
N LEU A 282 -2.20 14.50 1.44
CA LEU A 282 -1.90 13.17 0.90
C LEU A 282 -3.06 12.61 0.05
N THR A 283 -4.31 12.94 0.40
CA THR A 283 -5.46 12.64 -0.45
C THR A 283 -5.37 13.41 -1.77
N ALA A 284 -5.05 14.70 -1.73
CA ALA A 284 -4.86 15.52 -2.94
C ALA A 284 -3.69 15.02 -3.82
N ALA A 285 -2.57 14.60 -3.22
CA ALA A 285 -1.45 14.00 -3.93
C ALA A 285 -1.86 12.69 -4.64
N SER A 286 -2.68 11.87 -3.96
CA SER A 286 -3.26 10.66 -4.56
C SER A 286 -4.20 10.97 -5.74
N GLU A 287 -5.01 12.02 -5.64
CA GLU A 287 -5.87 12.48 -6.74
C GLU A 287 -5.04 12.91 -7.95
N GLN A 288 -3.97 13.66 -7.73
CA GLN A 288 -3.08 14.11 -8.79
C GLN A 288 -2.38 12.92 -9.45
N PHE A 289 -1.84 12.00 -8.64
CA PHE A 289 -1.24 10.74 -9.12
C PHE A 289 -2.21 9.94 -10.00
N TRP A 290 -3.48 9.88 -9.61
CA TRP A 290 -4.52 9.22 -10.40
C TRP A 290 -4.79 9.92 -11.73
N ARG A 291 -4.97 11.25 -11.72
CA ARG A 291 -5.24 12.06 -12.92
C ARG A 291 -4.12 12.01 -13.94
N ASP A 292 -2.88 11.82 -13.50
CA ASP A 292 -1.71 11.73 -14.36
C ASP A 292 -1.61 10.41 -15.15
N ILE A 293 -2.33 9.35 -14.75
CA ILE A 293 -2.22 8.02 -15.38
C ILE A 293 -2.49 8.05 -16.89
N PRO A 294 -3.60 8.64 -17.40
CA PRO A 294 -3.92 8.61 -18.83
C PRO A 294 -2.97 9.45 -19.68
N ALA A 295 -2.44 10.54 -19.13
CA ALA A 295 -1.60 11.48 -19.85
C ALA A 295 -0.15 11.00 -19.96
N ARG A 296 0.33 10.27 -18.94
CA ARG A 296 1.74 9.87 -18.85
C ARG A 296 2.03 8.46 -19.37
N ARG A 297 1.00 7.68 -19.72
CA ARG A 297 1.15 6.23 -19.96
C ARG A 297 0.35 5.77 -21.17
N VAL A 298 0.99 4.97 -22.02
CA VAL A 298 0.31 4.29 -23.12
C VAL A 298 -0.76 3.37 -22.53
N GLY A 299 -1.97 3.39 -23.10
CA GLY A 299 -3.09 2.62 -22.55
C GLY A 299 -3.62 3.12 -21.19
N GLY A 300 -3.23 4.31 -20.73
CA GLY A 300 -3.52 4.77 -19.37
C GLY A 300 -5.00 4.84 -18.98
N ARG A 301 -5.93 5.01 -19.95
CA ARG A 301 -7.38 4.89 -19.69
C ARG A 301 -7.79 3.46 -19.30
N GLY A 302 -7.26 2.45 -20.00
CA GLY A 302 -7.48 1.04 -19.67
C GLY A 302 -6.90 0.69 -18.30
N ILE A 303 -5.70 1.22 -17.98
CA ILE A 303 -5.11 1.08 -16.66
C ILE A 303 -6.04 1.64 -15.57
N GLN A 304 -6.53 2.88 -15.73
CA GLN A 304 -7.48 3.47 -14.76
C GLN A 304 -8.77 2.63 -14.64
N GLN A 305 -9.30 2.12 -15.75
CA GLN A 305 -10.48 1.26 -15.72
C GLN A 305 -10.24 0.00 -14.89
N LEU A 306 -9.13 -0.72 -15.13
CA LEU A 306 -8.73 -1.87 -14.34
C LEU A 306 -8.62 -1.53 -12.85
N LEU A 307 -7.89 -0.45 -12.51
CA LEU A 307 -7.69 -0.02 -11.13
C LEU A 307 -9.00 0.35 -10.44
N ARG A 308 -9.96 1.00 -11.14
CA ARG A 308 -11.29 1.33 -10.60
C ARG A 308 -12.05 0.08 -10.18
N HIS A 309 -12.06 -0.96 -11.02
CA HIS A 309 -12.74 -2.21 -10.72
C HIS A 309 -12.10 -2.93 -9.51
N ILE A 310 -10.76 -2.98 -9.47
CA ILE A 310 -10.03 -3.54 -8.32
C ILE A 310 -10.34 -2.74 -7.04
N ALA A 311 -10.33 -1.41 -7.11
CA ALA A 311 -10.63 -0.54 -5.98
C ALA A 311 -12.07 -0.71 -5.48
N LYS A 312 -13.06 -0.74 -6.37
CA LYS A 312 -14.47 -0.99 -6.03
C LYS A 312 -14.64 -2.32 -5.30
N LEU A 313 -13.98 -3.37 -5.78
CA LEU A 313 -13.95 -4.68 -5.12
C LEU A 313 -13.34 -4.58 -3.71
N CYS A 314 -12.18 -3.93 -3.60
CA CYS A 314 -11.47 -3.75 -2.33
C CYS A 314 -12.30 -2.98 -1.29
N ARG A 315 -12.94 -1.87 -1.70
CA ARG A 315 -13.81 -1.06 -0.82
C ARG A 315 -15.01 -1.84 -0.33
N THR A 316 -15.69 -2.55 -1.24
CA THR A 316 -16.89 -3.35 -0.92
C THR A 316 -16.60 -4.41 0.14
N GLU A 317 -15.40 -4.99 0.12
CA GLU A 317 -14.99 -6.03 1.06
C GLU A 317 -14.44 -5.46 2.37
N THR A 318 -13.68 -4.36 2.30
CA THR A 318 -13.04 -3.70 3.45
C THR A 318 -14.08 -3.16 4.43
N TYR A 319 -15.07 -2.43 3.93
CA TYR A 319 -16.04 -1.71 4.76
C TYR A 319 -17.29 -2.51 5.14
N ARG A 320 -17.23 -3.84 5.03
CA ARG A 320 -18.25 -4.68 5.66
C ARG A 320 -18.18 -4.47 7.17
N ARG A 321 -19.34 -4.32 7.82
CA ARG A 321 -19.45 -3.99 9.26
C ARG A 321 -18.56 -4.86 10.16
N LYS A 322 -18.48 -6.16 9.88
CA LYS A 322 -17.66 -7.10 10.64
C LYS A 322 -16.16 -7.12 10.29
N ALA A 323 -15.70 -6.26 9.39
CA ALA A 323 -14.33 -6.20 8.87
C ALA A 323 -13.71 -7.60 8.65
N PRO A 324 -14.34 -8.50 7.85
CA PRO A 324 -13.97 -9.92 7.81
C PRO A 324 -12.53 -10.17 7.34
N TYR A 325 -11.92 -9.17 6.71
CA TYR A 325 -10.56 -9.19 6.18
C TYR A 325 -9.71 -8.07 6.78
N ALA A 326 -9.68 -7.93 8.11
CA ALA A 326 -8.87 -6.90 8.77
C ALA A 326 -7.37 -7.01 8.38
N PRO A 327 -6.66 -5.89 8.11
CA PRO A 327 -7.11 -4.50 8.22
C PRO A 327 -7.99 -4.02 7.05
N GLY A 328 -8.00 -4.77 5.94
CA GLY A 328 -8.87 -4.59 4.79
C GLY A 328 -8.39 -5.41 3.60
N VAL A 329 -9.09 -5.28 2.48
CA VAL A 329 -8.71 -5.85 1.18
C VAL A 329 -8.08 -4.75 0.35
N THR A 330 -6.89 -5.00 -0.21
CA THR A 330 -6.17 -4.02 -1.05
C THR A 330 -5.73 -4.60 -2.40
N GLY A 331 -6.25 -5.77 -2.75
CA GLY A 331 -5.89 -6.44 -3.98
C GLY A 331 -6.91 -7.47 -4.46
N THR A 332 -6.62 -8.02 -5.62
CA THR A 332 -7.35 -9.12 -6.25
C THR A 332 -6.36 -10.21 -6.67
N ALA A 333 -6.84 -11.33 -7.19
CA ALA A 333 -5.98 -12.39 -7.67
C ALA A 333 -6.58 -13.15 -8.85
N LEU A 334 -5.68 -13.54 -9.76
CA LEU A 334 -5.95 -14.42 -10.89
C LEU A 334 -5.26 -15.77 -10.64
N SER A 335 -5.89 -16.89 -11.00
CA SER A 335 -5.24 -18.19 -10.86
C SER A 335 -4.03 -18.28 -11.80
N MET A 336 -3.01 -19.09 -11.46
CA MET A 336 -1.87 -19.27 -12.38
C MET A 336 -2.29 -19.92 -13.71
N ASP A 337 -3.35 -20.73 -13.71
CA ASP A 337 -3.93 -21.31 -14.92
C ASP A 337 -4.60 -20.24 -15.80
N ASP A 338 -5.38 -19.35 -15.19
CA ASP A 338 -6.00 -18.22 -15.89
C ASP A 338 -4.96 -17.22 -16.41
N ARG A 339 -3.88 -17.02 -15.66
CA ARG A 339 -2.73 -16.24 -16.14
C ARG A 339 -2.09 -16.88 -17.37
N ALA A 340 -1.90 -18.21 -17.38
CA ALA A 340 -1.37 -18.90 -18.54
C ALA A 340 -2.29 -18.75 -19.76
N ARG A 341 -3.61 -18.82 -19.57
CA ARG A 341 -4.62 -18.54 -20.61
C ARG A 341 -4.53 -17.11 -21.13
N LEU A 342 -4.29 -16.12 -20.26
CA LEU A 342 -4.13 -14.71 -20.65
C LEU A 342 -2.84 -14.47 -21.45
N LEU A 343 -1.78 -15.24 -21.17
CA LEU A 343 -0.50 -15.15 -21.87
C LEU A 343 -0.51 -15.83 -23.25
N ASP A 344 -1.41 -16.79 -23.48
CA ASP A 344 -1.55 -17.46 -24.78
C ASP A 344 -2.29 -16.55 -25.77
N PRO A 345 -1.65 -16.04 -26.85
CA PRO A 345 -2.29 -15.16 -27.81
C PRO A 345 -3.51 -15.78 -28.48
N ALA A 346 -3.48 -17.09 -28.77
CA ALA A 346 -4.58 -17.77 -29.44
C ALA A 346 -5.82 -17.91 -28.55
N VAL A 347 -5.62 -17.96 -27.22
CA VAL A 347 -6.72 -17.94 -26.24
C VAL A 347 -7.18 -16.52 -25.99
N ARG A 348 -6.26 -15.57 -25.85
CA ARG A 348 -6.53 -14.14 -25.64
C ARG A 348 -7.42 -13.56 -26.75
N ASP A 349 -7.12 -13.87 -28.00
CA ASP A 349 -7.89 -13.39 -29.17
C ASP A 349 -9.35 -13.87 -29.19
N ARG A 350 -9.69 -14.92 -28.43
CA ARG A 350 -11.05 -15.49 -28.36
C ARG A 350 -11.87 -14.94 -27.19
N ILE A 351 -11.24 -14.28 -26.22
CA ILE A 351 -11.90 -13.79 -25.01
C ILE A 351 -12.07 -12.27 -25.13
N PRO A 352 -13.31 -11.76 -25.25
CA PRO A 352 -13.54 -10.31 -25.30
C PRO A 352 -12.95 -9.60 -24.07
N GLY A 353 -12.22 -8.51 -24.28
CA GLY A 353 -11.58 -7.73 -23.21
C GLY A 353 -10.24 -8.28 -22.72
N ALA A 354 -9.77 -9.43 -23.22
CA ALA A 354 -8.55 -10.06 -22.73
C ALA A 354 -7.28 -9.35 -23.23
N ALA A 355 -7.29 -8.79 -24.45
CA ALA A 355 -6.18 -7.99 -24.96
C ALA A 355 -6.02 -6.70 -24.13
N GLU A 356 -7.13 -6.01 -23.89
CA GLU A 356 -7.19 -4.80 -23.08
C GLU A 356 -6.77 -5.07 -21.63
N LEU A 357 -7.17 -6.21 -21.06
CA LEU A 357 -6.76 -6.62 -19.72
C LEU A 357 -5.25 -6.89 -19.67
N PHE A 358 -4.72 -7.59 -20.67
CA PHE A 358 -3.30 -7.91 -20.76
C PHE A 358 -2.45 -6.63 -20.81
N ASP A 359 -2.81 -5.70 -21.70
CA ASP A 359 -2.12 -4.41 -21.84
C ASP A 359 -2.25 -3.56 -20.56
N ALA A 360 -3.45 -3.52 -19.97
CA ALA A 360 -3.69 -2.77 -18.72
C ALA A 360 -2.91 -3.36 -17.54
N LEU A 361 -2.79 -4.68 -17.43
CA LEU A 361 -1.97 -5.33 -16.40
C LEU A 361 -0.49 -5.06 -16.60
N GLY A 362 0.00 -5.20 -17.83
CA GLY A 362 1.39 -4.88 -18.19
C GLY A 362 1.73 -3.43 -17.82
N GLY A 363 0.92 -2.47 -18.27
CA GLY A 363 1.11 -1.05 -17.93
C GLY A 363 0.96 -0.75 -16.43
N ALA A 364 0.02 -1.39 -15.74
CA ALA A 364 -0.17 -1.17 -14.31
C ALA A 364 1.01 -1.72 -13.48
N ILE A 365 1.53 -2.91 -13.80
CA ILE A 365 2.67 -3.51 -13.11
C ILE A 365 3.95 -2.76 -13.47
N GLY A 366 4.18 -2.53 -14.76
CA GLY A 366 5.38 -1.86 -15.30
C GLY A 366 5.63 -0.50 -14.68
N HIS A 367 4.57 0.23 -14.36
CA HIS A 367 4.67 1.55 -13.77
C HIS A 367 4.22 1.62 -12.29
N ASN A 368 4.38 0.52 -11.55
CA ASN A 368 4.15 0.41 -10.10
C ASN A 368 2.76 0.90 -9.63
N LEU A 369 1.71 0.73 -10.43
CA LEU A 369 0.31 0.96 -10.02
C LEU A 369 -0.32 -0.29 -9.42
N LEU A 370 0.15 -1.46 -9.87
CA LEU A 370 -0.14 -2.75 -9.29
C LEU A 370 1.16 -3.45 -8.93
N ARG A 371 1.17 -4.07 -7.76
CA ARG A 371 2.23 -4.98 -7.34
C ARG A 371 1.78 -6.42 -7.55
N ALA A 372 2.49 -7.15 -8.41
CA ALA A 372 2.24 -8.55 -8.66
C ALA A 372 3.06 -9.45 -7.71
N HIS A 373 2.41 -10.46 -7.14
CA HIS A 373 3.04 -11.57 -6.43
C HIS A 373 2.60 -12.87 -7.08
N THR A 374 3.50 -13.52 -7.82
CA THR A 374 3.22 -14.78 -8.50
C THR A 374 3.36 -15.97 -7.54
N ASN A 375 2.73 -17.09 -7.90
CA ASN A 375 2.85 -18.37 -7.20
C ASN A 375 2.47 -18.37 -5.70
N ARG A 376 1.59 -17.46 -5.26
CA ARG A 376 1.10 -17.48 -3.88
C ARG A 376 0.18 -18.68 -3.66
N SER A 377 0.57 -19.57 -2.74
CA SER A 377 -0.21 -20.77 -2.41
C SER A 377 -1.33 -20.43 -1.41
N VAL A 378 -2.58 -20.66 -1.81
CA VAL A 378 -3.78 -20.51 -0.97
C VAL A 378 -4.76 -21.62 -1.31
N LYS A 379 -5.26 -22.34 -0.29
CA LYS A 379 -6.28 -23.40 -0.43
C LYS A 379 -5.95 -24.42 -1.54
N ASN A 380 -4.71 -24.92 -1.56
CA ASN A 380 -4.21 -25.88 -2.55
C ASN A 380 -4.18 -25.38 -4.01
N ASN A 381 -4.33 -24.07 -4.24
CA ASN A 381 -4.17 -23.46 -5.56
C ASN A 381 -3.08 -22.37 -5.53
N ARG A 382 -2.54 -22.01 -6.70
CA ARG A 382 -1.56 -20.94 -6.87
C ARG A 382 -2.17 -19.75 -7.58
N TRP A 383 -1.82 -18.58 -7.08
CA TRP A 383 -2.42 -17.32 -7.53
C TRP A 383 -1.34 -16.30 -7.87
N MET A 384 -1.62 -15.49 -8.90
CA MET A 384 -1.01 -14.19 -9.13
C MET A 384 -1.84 -13.16 -8.36
N VAL A 385 -1.32 -12.67 -7.25
CA VAL A 385 -1.99 -11.64 -6.44
C VAL A 385 -1.55 -10.26 -6.89
N LEU A 386 -2.52 -9.39 -7.13
CA LEU A 386 -2.36 -8.04 -7.62
C LEU A 386 -2.80 -7.06 -6.53
N TYR A 387 -1.85 -6.34 -5.95
CA TYR A 387 -2.10 -5.34 -4.92
C TYR A 387 -2.06 -3.93 -5.49
N LEU A 388 -3.00 -3.08 -5.10
CA LEU A 388 -2.98 -1.66 -5.46
C LEU A 388 -1.73 -0.98 -4.91
N ASN A 389 -1.18 -0.01 -5.66
CA ASN A 389 -0.23 0.95 -5.12
C ASN A 389 -0.85 1.62 -3.88
N ARG A 390 -0.02 1.84 -2.86
CA ARG A 390 -0.45 2.35 -1.55
C ARG A 390 -0.99 3.77 -1.64
N LEU A 391 -0.50 4.58 -2.58
CA LEU A 391 -1.06 5.89 -2.88
C LEU A 391 -2.44 5.76 -3.53
N THR A 392 -2.64 4.84 -4.47
CA THR A 392 -3.99 4.53 -5.01
C THR A 392 -4.97 4.08 -3.91
N CYS A 393 -4.49 3.39 -2.86
CA CYS A 393 -5.33 3.06 -1.71
C CYS A 393 -5.90 4.30 -1.01
N VAL A 394 -5.16 5.41 -0.94
CA VAL A 394 -5.58 6.66 -0.29
C VAL A 394 -6.84 7.23 -0.95
N ARG A 395 -6.84 7.37 -2.28
CA ARG A 395 -8.00 7.81 -3.09
C ARG A 395 -9.29 7.07 -2.77
N TYR A 396 -9.18 5.78 -2.46
CA TYR A 396 -10.31 4.89 -2.26
C TYR A 396 -10.61 4.59 -0.78
N GLY A 397 -9.93 5.25 0.17
CA GLY A 397 -10.14 5.00 1.60
C GLY A 397 -9.73 3.57 2.00
N LEU A 398 -8.65 3.04 1.44
CA LEU A 398 -8.18 1.68 1.73
C LEU A 398 -6.98 1.70 2.70
N PRO A 399 -6.77 0.62 3.50
CA PRO A 399 -5.62 0.56 4.39
C PRO A 399 -4.31 0.47 3.59
N LEU A 400 -3.21 0.89 4.21
CA LEU A 400 -1.90 0.93 3.55
C LEU A 400 -1.17 -0.43 3.65
N GLY A 401 -1.56 -1.31 4.57
CA GLY A 401 -0.99 -2.66 4.66
C GLY A 401 -1.33 -3.53 3.44
N TYR A 402 -0.41 -4.40 3.02
CA TYR A 402 -0.69 -5.43 2.00
C TYR A 402 -1.63 -6.49 2.59
N GLY A 403 -2.92 -6.15 2.65
CA GLY A 403 -3.96 -6.91 3.33
C GLY A 403 -4.50 -8.11 2.55
N GLY A 404 -5.79 -8.38 2.74
CA GLY A 404 -6.50 -9.44 2.03
C GLY A 404 -6.58 -9.18 0.53
N PHE A 405 -6.92 -10.23 -0.21
CA PHE A 405 -7.23 -10.17 -1.63
C PHE A 405 -8.48 -11.01 -1.94
N ARG A 406 -9.11 -10.74 -3.08
CA ARG A 406 -10.23 -11.53 -3.58
C ARG A 406 -9.89 -12.16 -4.93
N GLU A 407 -10.08 -13.46 -4.99
CA GLU A 407 -9.94 -14.29 -6.19
C GLU A 407 -11.00 -13.89 -7.23
N ARG A 408 -10.61 -13.79 -8.50
CA ARG A 408 -11.46 -13.47 -9.65
C ARG A 408 -11.09 -14.37 -10.83
N SER A 409 -12.10 -14.73 -11.63
CA SER A 409 -11.84 -15.48 -12.86
C SER A 409 -11.31 -14.56 -13.95
N LEU A 410 -10.62 -15.14 -14.94
CA LEU A 410 -10.16 -14.40 -16.12
C LEU A 410 -11.31 -13.66 -16.80
N GLU A 411 -12.44 -14.33 -17.01
CA GLU A 411 -13.61 -13.79 -17.72
C GLU A 411 -14.24 -12.62 -16.96
N GLU A 412 -14.17 -12.61 -15.63
CA GLU A 412 -14.62 -11.46 -14.85
C GLU A 412 -13.69 -10.27 -15.01
N MET A 413 -12.38 -10.48 -14.94
CA MET A 413 -11.40 -9.42 -15.15
C MET A 413 -11.42 -8.87 -16.58
N CYS A 414 -11.63 -9.71 -17.60
CA CYS A 414 -11.77 -9.25 -18.98
C CYS A 414 -13.03 -8.38 -19.16
N ARG A 415 -14.14 -8.74 -18.49
CA ARG A 415 -15.37 -7.93 -18.50
C ARG A 415 -15.16 -6.54 -17.88
N TRP A 416 -14.29 -6.41 -16.88
CA TRP A 416 -13.94 -5.09 -16.32
C TRP A 416 -13.40 -4.10 -17.36
N MET A 417 -12.78 -4.61 -18.43
CA MET A 417 -12.24 -3.79 -19.51
C MET A 417 -13.29 -3.35 -20.52
N LEU A 418 -14.46 -3.99 -20.52
CA LEU A 418 -15.58 -3.68 -21.42
C LEU A 418 -16.62 -2.80 -20.71
N ASP A 419 -16.83 -3.04 -19.42
CA ASP A 419 -17.82 -2.35 -18.62
C ASP A 419 -17.20 -1.12 -17.96
N ASP A 420 -17.65 0.07 -18.34
CA ASP A 420 -17.31 1.29 -17.61
C ASP A 420 -18.14 1.37 -16.32
N ILE A 421 -17.50 1.80 -15.24
CA ILE A 421 -18.14 1.96 -13.94
C ILE A 421 -17.90 3.35 -13.40
N GLU A 422 -18.86 3.84 -12.63
CA GLU A 422 -18.70 5.06 -11.86
C GLU A 422 -17.48 4.96 -10.93
N ASP A 423 -16.65 6.00 -10.96
CA ASP A 423 -15.47 6.10 -10.10
C ASP A 423 -15.89 6.58 -8.71
N VAL A 424 -16.22 5.65 -7.82
CA VAL A 424 -16.66 5.97 -6.46
C VAL A 424 -15.45 6.10 -5.54
N THR A 425 -15.09 7.33 -5.25
CA THR A 425 -13.92 7.71 -4.46
C THR A 425 -14.28 7.84 -2.99
N GLU A 426 -13.26 8.00 -2.15
CA GLU A 426 -13.46 8.45 -0.77
C GLU A 426 -13.52 9.99 -0.77
N SER A 427 -14.52 10.57 -0.10
CA SER A 427 -14.54 12.02 0.11
C SER A 427 -13.34 12.42 0.97
N GLY A 428 -12.70 13.53 0.64
CA GLY A 428 -11.58 14.04 1.42
C GLY A 428 -12.02 14.39 2.84
N VAL A 429 -11.11 14.35 3.82
CA VAL A 429 -11.39 14.79 5.21
C VAL A 429 -11.98 16.21 5.24
N GLN A 430 -11.61 17.05 4.26
CA GLN A 430 -12.10 18.41 4.09
C GLN A 430 -13.51 18.51 3.46
N GLU A 431 -13.95 17.53 2.68
CA GLU A 431 -15.32 17.48 2.17
C GLU A 431 -16.26 16.85 3.20
N SER A 432 -15.79 15.86 3.95
CA SER A 432 -16.50 15.32 5.12
C SER A 432 -16.73 16.38 6.21
N LEU A 433 -15.89 17.43 6.22
CA LEU A 433 -16.00 18.61 7.08
C LEU A 433 -17.19 19.51 6.73
N ASP A 434 -17.59 19.55 5.46
CA ASP A 434 -18.70 20.39 4.99
C ASP A 434 -20.06 19.67 5.03
N ILE A 435 -20.07 18.35 5.27
CA ILE A 435 -21.25 17.48 5.21
C ILE A 435 -21.75 17.06 6.62
N ALA A 436 -20.91 17.16 7.65
CA ALA A 436 -21.27 16.92 9.06
C ALA A 436 -21.61 18.24 9.76
#